data_AF-A0A2V8UP69-F1
#
_entry.id   AF-A0A2V8UP69-F1
#
_cell.length_a   1.000
_cell.length_b   1.000
_cell.length_c   1.000
_cell.angle_alpha   90.00
_cell.angle_beta   90.00
_cell.angle_gamma   90.00
#
_symmetry.space_group_name_H-M   'P 1'
#
loop_
_entity.id
_entity.type
_entity.pdbx_description
1 polymer ?
#
loop_
_entity_poly.entity_id
_entity_poly.type
_entity_poly.pdbx_seq_one_letter_code
_entity_poly.pdbx_strand_id
1 'polypeptide(L)'
;MSQPAANCPNCGALVQFRWSGAVQTTCEYCRSILVRRDLNLEKVGEVGDLPREVSPIQIGTEGTFHNKAFQVVGRILYEFENGGWNEWHIVFHDGVSGWLSDAQLEYTVSSLTTPPEVLLSADQIARARLFFWGGVRYEVTSVTRAHYRGVAGELPFEYWDKKDVVFAGLRTADARFGTIDYSEATPLLFLGEAVEFDDLRLKNLREFDGADSTGPSPKTAVSGLHCPSCGAPLTLSAAGHSLSMVCAQCRSILDAKDPNLEVLEKFEAKESIKPVIPLGTRGKLEGTEYDVIGFQVRSTDADDTPDSWDEYLLFNRYKGFRYLTLYNGHWNYVKTVPASPERIQVGKKPGAKLMGHTYVMFDTALATTT
;
A
#
# COMPACT_ATOMS: atom_id res chain seq x y z
N MET A 1 21.89 16.79 -23.93
CA MET A 1 22.80 15.63 -23.78
C MET A 1 22.00 14.41 -24.19
N SER A 2 22.51 13.57 -25.09
CA SER A 2 21.81 12.34 -25.49
C SER A 2 21.68 11.41 -24.29
N GLN A 3 20.47 10.95 -23.98
CA GLN A 3 20.27 9.91 -22.97
C GLN A 3 21.10 8.67 -23.35
N PRO A 4 21.85 8.07 -22.42
CA PRO A 4 22.54 6.82 -22.69
C PRO A 4 21.54 5.78 -23.18
N ALA A 5 21.87 5.08 -24.26
CA ALA A 5 21.02 4.04 -24.81
C ALA A 5 21.88 2.86 -25.27
N ALA A 6 21.35 1.65 -25.12
CA ALA A 6 21.99 0.42 -25.56
C ALA A 6 20.93 -0.58 -26.01
N ASN A 7 21.29 -1.51 -26.88
CA ASN A 7 20.36 -2.56 -27.31
C ASN A 7 20.28 -3.66 -26.25
N CYS A 8 19.07 -4.13 -25.97
CA CYS A 8 18.85 -5.28 -25.10
C CYS A 8 19.56 -6.51 -25.69
N PRO A 9 20.46 -7.18 -24.94
CA PRO A 9 21.21 -8.34 -25.45
C PRO A 9 20.31 -9.56 -25.74
N ASN A 10 19.08 -9.56 -25.22
CA ASN A 10 18.14 -10.67 -25.37
C ASN A 10 17.24 -10.54 -26.62
N CYS A 11 16.69 -9.35 -26.88
CA CYS A 11 15.72 -9.13 -27.97
C CYS A 11 16.12 -8.06 -28.99
N GLY A 12 17.24 -7.36 -28.77
CA GLY A 12 17.74 -6.29 -29.65
C GLY A 12 16.99 -4.96 -29.54
N ALA A 13 15.91 -4.87 -28.75
CA ALA A 13 15.17 -3.63 -28.56
C ALA A 13 16.03 -2.54 -27.91
N LEU A 14 15.80 -1.28 -28.27
CA LEU A 14 16.51 -0.14 -27.70
C LEU A 14 16.09 0.07 -26.24
N VAL A 15 17.05 0.11 -25.33
CA VAL A 15 16.88 0.44 -23.92
C VAL A 15 17.42 1.85 -23.70
N GLN A 16 16.55 2.76 -23.29
CA GLN A 16 16.89 4.15 -22.97
C GLN A 16 16.98 4.34 -21.47
N PHE A 17 18.04 5.01 -21.01
CA PHE A 17 18.23 5.34 -19.60
C PHE A 17 17.75 6.76 -19.31
N ARG A 18 16.84 6.89 -18.35
CA ARG A 18 16.28 8.14 -17.82
C ARG A 18 17.23 8.78 -16.80
N TRP A 19 18.02 7.97 -16.08
CA TRP A 19 18.93 8.41 -15.04
C TRP A 19 20.34 7.85 -15.24
N SER A 20 21.35 8.72 -15.10
CA SER A 20 22.76 8.35 -15.33
C SER A 20 23.34 7.40 -14.28
N GLY A 21 22.75 7.37 -13.07
CA GLY A 21 23.18 6.49 -11.97
C GLY A 21 22.57 5.09 -12.02
N ALA A 22 21.80 4.76 -13.07
CA ALA A 22 21.17 3.45 -13.20
C ALA A 22 22.24 2.34 -13.34
N VAL A 23 22.20 1.38 -12.41
CA VAL A 23 23.00 0.15 -12.43
C VAL A 23 22.22 -1.00 -13.04
N GLN A 24 20.93 -1.09 -12.73
CA GLN A 24 20.00 -2.08 -13.27
C GLN A 24 18.86 -1.39 -14.00
N THR A 25 18.32 -2.01 -15.04
CA THR A 25 17.04 -1.66 -15.66
C THR A 25 16.29 -2.91 -16.14
N THR A 26 15.07 -2.74 -16.65
CA THR A 26 14.30 -3.82 -17.28
C THR A 26 13.95 -3.48 -18.71
N CYS A 27 14.07 -4.45 -19.62
CA CYS A 27 13.62 -4.28 -21.00
C CYS A 27 12.08 -4.31 -21.07
N GLU A 28 11.45 -3.21 -21.50
CA GLU A 28 9.99 -3.09 -21.62
C GLU A 28 9.38 -4.06 -22.65
N TYR A 29 10.18 -4.59 -23.58
CA TYR A 29 9.71 -5.45 -24.66
C TYR A 29 9.75 -6.95 -24.32
N CYS A 30 10.82 -7.41 -23.67
CA CYS A 30 11.02 -8.84 -23.38
C CYS A 30 11.19 -9.13 -21.89
N ARG A 31 10.93 -8.15 -21.01
CA ARG A 31 10.99 -8.26 -19.55
C ARG A 31 12.33 -8.72 -18.96
N SER A 32 13.39 -8.75 -19.76
CA SER A 32 14.72 -9.11 -19.26
C SER A 32 15.21 -8.07 -18.27
N ILE A 33 15.74 -8.54 -17.14
CA ILE A 33 16.43 -7.71 -16.16
C ILE A 33 17.86 -7.54 -16.66
N LEU A 34 18.27 -6.28 -16.83
CA LEU A 34 19.52 -5.90 -17.45
C LEU A 34 20.39 -5.16 -16.45
N VAL A 35 21.65 -5.55 -16.32
CA VAL A 35 22.64 -4.86 -15.50
C VAL A 35 23.65 -4.20 -16.40
N ARG A 36 24.01 -2.97 -16.06
CA ARG A 36 25.03 -2.21 -16.75
C ARG A 36 26.41 -2.61 -16.23
N ARG A 37 27.22 -3.20 -17.11
CA ARG A 37 28.64 -3.48 -16.90
C ARG A 37 29.42 -2.53 -17.80
N ASP A 38 29.83 -1.39 -17.27
CA ASP A 38 30.47 -0.30 -18.00
C ASP A 38 29.66 0.21 -19.21
N LEU A 39 30.07 -0.19 -20.43
CA LEU A 39 29.44 0.17 -21.71
C LEU A 39 28.43 -0.89 -22.20
N ASN A 40 28.38 -2.06 -21.58
CA ASN A 40 27.57 -3.19 -22.02
C ASN A 40 26.37 -3.41 -21.09
N LEU A 41 25.30 -3.95 -21.66
CA LEU A 41 24.18 -4.51 -20.90
C LEU A 41 24.30 -6.04 -20.84
N GLU A 42 24.13 -6.58 -19.65
CA GLU A 42 24.12 -8.01 -19.37
C GLU A 42 22.71 -8.43 -18.94
N LYS A 43 22.16 -9.51 -19.51
CA LYS A 43 20.91 -10.11 -18.99
C LYS A 43 21.26 -10.95 -17.77
N VAL A 44 20.74 -10.57 -16.61
CA VAL A 44 20.92 -11.31 -15.35
C VAL A 44 19.66 -12.08 -14.92
N GLY A 45 18.50 -11.73 -15.50
CA GLY A 45 17.25 -12.38 -15.17
C GLY A 45 16.11 -11.96 -16.09
N GLU A 46 14.90 -12.31 -15.69
CA GLU A 46 13.67 -11.94 -16.36
C GLU A 46 12.61 -11.67 -15.30
N VAL A 47 11.86 -10.58 -15.48
CA VAL A 47 10.75 -10.24 -14.58
C VAL A 47 9.65 -11.27 -14.78
N GLY A 48 9.19 -11.86 -13.67
CA GLY A 48 8.08 -12.80 -13.67
C GLY A 48 6.76 -12.15 -14.11
N ASP A 49 5.68 -12.93 -14.09
CA ASP A 49 4.34 -12.39 -14.26
C ASP A 49 3.99 -11.58 -13.01
N LEU A 50 3.94 -10.27 -13.17
CA LEU A 50 3.54 -9.35 -12.11
C LEU A 50 2.01 -9.35 -11.97
N PRO A 51 1.48 -9.15 -10.75
CA PRO A 51 0.05 -8.99 -10.55
C PRO A 51 -0.48 -7.78 -11.31
N ARG A 52 -1.81 -7.73 -11.48
CA ARG A 52 -2.48 -6.62 -12.16
C ARG A 52 -2.10 -5.28 -11.51
N GLU A 53 -1.79 -4.30 -12.35
CA GLU A 53 -1.44 -2.96 -11.90
C GLU A 53 -2.64 -2.23 -11.30
N VAL A 54 -2.52 -1.90 -10.02
CA VAL A 54 -3.56 -1.16 -9.27
C VAL A 54 -3.16 0.26 -8.92
N SER A 55 -1.85 0.54 -8.91
CA SER A 55 -1.32 1.86 -8.60
C SER A 55 -1.52 2.82 -9.79
N PRO A 56 -2.00 4.05 -9.54
CA PRO A 56 -1.99 5.10 -10.55
C PRO A 56 -0.58 5.57 -10.89
N ILE A 57 0.41 5.29 -10.05
CA ILE A 57 1.81 5.61 -10.33
C ILE A 57 2.38 4.59 -11.32
N GLN A 58 3.21 5.07 -12.24
CA GLN A 58 3.92 4.25 -13.21
C GLN A 58 5.31 4.84 -13.50
N ILE A 59 6.18 4.06 -14.17
CA ILE A 59 7.45 4.59 -14.67
C ILE A 59 7.16 5.79 -15.59
N GLY A 60 7.86 6.89 -15.36
CA GLY A 60 7.65 8.16 -16.04
C GLY A 60 6.62 9.09 -15.37
N THR A 61 5.93 8.67 -14.31
CA THR A 61 5.13 9.58 -13.47
C THR A 61 6.02 10.70 -12.93
N GLU A 62 5.51 11.93 -12.96
CA GLU A 62 6.21 13.13 -12.49
C GLU A 62 5.49 13.71 -11.28
N GLY A 63 6.22 14.35 -10.36
CA GLY A 63 5.63 14.94 -9.18
C GLY A 63 6.54 15.96 -8.51
N THR A 64 6.11 16.44 -7.34
CA THR A 64 6.88 17.36 -6.50
C THR A 64 6.88 16.91 -5.05
N PHE A 65 8.02 16.98 -4.39
CA PHE A 65 8.14 16.74 -2.94
C PHE A 65 9.04 17.82 -2.33
N HIS A 66 8.58 18.49 -1.27
CA HIS A 66 9.21 19.70 -0.72
C HIS A 66 9.64 20.73 -1.78
N ASN A 67 8.76 21.02 -2.74
CA ASN A 67 9.01 21.91 -3.89
C ASN A 67 10.15 21.47 -4.83
N LYS A 68 10.68 20.25 -4.69
CA LYS A 68 11.60 19.65 -5.65
C LYS A 68 10.85 18.74 -6.60
N ALA A 69 11.00 18.98 -7.91
CA ALA A 69 10.44 18.11 -8.93
C ALA A 69 11.17 16.77 -8.96
N PHE A 70 10.42 15.68 -9.15
CA PHE A 70 10.96 14.33 -9.33
C PHE A 70 10.26 13.59 -10.48
N GLN A 71 10.92 12.54 -10.97
CA GLN A 71 10.35 11.56 -11.88
C GLN A 71 10.52 10.16 -11.30
N VAL A 72 9.50 9.31 -11.47
CA VAL A 72 9.56 7.87 -11.18
C VAL A 72 10.32 7.18 -12.30
N VAL A 73 11.44 6.53 -11.97
CA VAL A 73 12.31 5.87 -12.96
C VAL A 73 12.42 4.36 -12.77
N GLY A 74 12.10 3.85 -11.58
CA GLY A 74 12.12 2.42 -11.27
C GLY A 74 11.08 2.03 -10.24
N ARG A 75 10.99 0.72 -9.97
CA ARG A 75 10.04 0.12 -9.05
C ARG A 75 10.55 -1.22 -8.53
N ILE A 76 10.34 -1.48 -7.25
CA ILE A 76 10.35 -2.83 -6.68
C ILE A 76 8.95 -3.16 -6.19
N LEU A 77 8.50 -4.40 -6.42
CA LEU A 77 7.21 -4.90 -5.96
C LEU A 77 7.40 -5.97 -4.89
N TYR A 78 6.71 -5.78 -3.76
CA TYR A 78 6.66 -6.73 -2.67
C TYR A 78 5.24 -7.17 -2.36
N GLU A 79 5.13 -8.37 -1.80
CA GLU A 79 3.89 -9.01 -1.36
C GLU A 79 4.09 -9.59 0.04
N PHE A 80 3.02 -9.63 0.84
CA PHE A 80 2.94 -10.40 2.07
C PHE A 80 1.52 -10.93 2.23
N GLU A 81 1.26 -11.64 3.33
CA GLU A 81 -0.02 -12.32 3.59
C GLU A 81 -1.27 -11.44 3.37
N ASN A 82 -1.20 -10.16 3.75
CA ASN A 82 -2.35 -9.25 3.78
C ASN A 82 -2.27 -8.13 2.72
N GLY A 83 -1.43 -8.27 1.69
CA GLY A 83 -1.38 -7.32 0.59
C GLY A 83 0.00 -7.20 -0.05
N GLY A 84 0.20 -6.13 -0.80
CA GLY A 84 1.48 -5.80 -1.42
C GLY A 84 1.68 -4.31 -1.46
N TRP A 85 2.88 -3.90 -1.83
CA TRP A 85 3.21 -2.49 -1.98
C TRP A 85 4.26 -2.28 -3.06
N ASN A 86 4.26 -1.07 -3.59
CA ASN A 86 5.24 -0.60 -4.55
C ASN A 86 6.28 0.25 -3.84
N GLU A 87 7.55 0.00 -4.13
CA GLU A 87 8.63 0.92 -3.83
C GLU A 87 9.07 1.57 -5.13
N TRP A 88 8.55 2.77 -5.39
CA TRP A 88 8.88 3.54 -6.59
C TRP A 88 10.21 4.26 -6.39
N HIS A 89 11.19 3.97 -7.24
CA HIS A 89 12.44 4.71 -7.28
C HIS A 89 12.19 6.06 -7.97
N ILE A 90 12.35 7.14 -7.21
CA ILE A 90 12.17 8.51 -7.68
C ILE A 90 13.52 9.21 -7.80
N VAL A 91 13.69 9.99 -8.86
CA VAL A 91 14.88 10.82 -9.08
C VAL A 91 14.47 12.28 -9.15
N PHE A 92 15.07 13.10 -8.29
CA PHE A 92 14.88 14.54 -8.27
C PHE A 92 15.67 15.21 -9.39
N HIS A 93 15.27 16.42 -9.78
CA HIS A 93 15.94 17.15 -10.85
C HIS A 93 17.43 17.46 -10.56
N ASP A 94 17.84 17.44 -9.28
CA ASP A 94 19.22 17.64 -8.82
C ASP A 94 20.06 16.35 -8.91
N GLY A 95 19.46 15.25 -9.40
CA GLY A 95 20.09 13.95 -9.57
C GLY A 95 20.11 13.08 -8.33
N VAL A 96 19.72 13.63 -7.17
CA VAL A 96 19.50 12.86 -5.94
C VAL A 96 18.31 11.95 -6.16
N SER A 97 18.37 10.72 -5.65
CA SER A 97 17.25 9.79 -5.72
C SER A 97 16.73 9.41 -4.33
N GLY A 98 15.51 8.88 -4.32
CA GLY A 98 14.82 8.43 -3.12
C GLY A 98 13.74 7.41 -3.49
N TRP A 99 12.85 7.14 -2.54
CA TRP A 99 11.82 6.13 -2.67
C TRP A 99 10.45 6.72 -2.31
N LEU A 100 9.47 6.47 -3.18
CA LEU A 100 8.06 6.72 -2.93
C LEU A 100 7.39 5.36 -2.70
N SER A 101 7.08 5.05 -1.45
CA SER A 101 6.32 3.86 -1.10
C SER A 101 4.84 4.12 -1.38
N ASP A 102 4.17 3.15 -1.98
CA ASP A 102 2.72 3.08 -2.19
C ASP A 102 2.22 1.75 -1.63
N ALA A 103 1.79 1.80 -0.37
CA ALA A 103 1.33 0.65 0.40
C ALA A 103 -0.15 0.82 0.71
N GLN A 104 -1.01 0.18 -0.09
CA GLN A 104 -2.47 0.29 0.04
C GLN A 104 -2.99 1.74 -0.05
N LEU A 105 -2.40 2.55 -0.95
CA LEU A 105 -2.75 3.96 -1.15
C LEU A 105 -2.40 4.87 0.04
N GLU A 106 -1.55 4.39 0.96
CA GLU A 106 -0.76 5.23 1.86
C GLU A 106 0.61 5.49 1.23
N TYR A 107 1.02 6.76 1.21
CA TYR A 107 2.23 7.18 0.51
C TYR A 107 3.27 7.72 1.49
N THR A 108 4.52 7.31 1.29
CA THR A 108 5.66 7.87 2.03
C THR A 108 6.78 8.18 1.07
N VAL A 109 7.47 9.30 1.29
CA VAL A 109 8.70 9.62 0.56
C VAL A 109 9.86 9.50 1.53
N SER A 110 10.87 8.71 1.17
CA SER A 110 12.03 8.45 2.02
C SER A 110 13.34 8.42 1.24
N SER A 111 14.45 8.52 1.97
CA SER A 111 15.81 8.49 1.41
C SER A 111 16.72 7.62 2.25
N LEU A 112 17.68 6.99 1.59
CA LEU A 112 18.72 6.20 2.27
C LEU A 112 19.47 7.12 3.24
N THR A 113 19.52 6.72 4.50
CA THR A 113 20.10 7.49 5.59
C THR A 113 21.18 6.65 6.26
N THR A 114 22.33 7.26 6.54
CA THR A 114 23.38 6.61 7.34
C THR A 114 22.85 6.39 8.77
N PRO A 115 22.76 5.14 9.25
CA PRO A 115 22.34 4.88 10.62
C PRO A 115 23.33 5.53 11.61
N PRO A 116 22.86 6.22 12.67
CA PRO A 116 23.74 6.83 13.66
C PRO A 116 24.38 5.78 14.61
N GLU A 117 23.85 4.56 14.60
CA GLU A 117 24.30 3.43 15.38
C GLU A 117 24.16 2.14 14.56
N VAL A 118 24.80 1.06 15.00
CA VAL A 118 24.62 -0.26 14.37
C VAL A 118 23.18 -0.71 14.56
N LEU A 119 22.49 -1.00 13.45
CA LEU A 119 21.11 -1.47 13.49
C LEU A 119 21.04 -2.90 14.00
N LEU A 120 19.98 -3.20 14.76
CA LEU A 120 19.67 -4.56 15.21
C LEU A 120 19.44 -5.49 14.01
N SER A 121 19.87 -6.74 14.13
CA SER A 121 19.58 -7.77 13.13
C SER A 121 18.09 -8.12 13.07
N ALA A 122 17.66 -8.76 11.97
CA ALA A 122 16.27 -9.09 11.73
C ALA A 122 15.65 -10.05 12.79
N ASP A 123 16.46 -10.85 13.47
CA ASP A 123 16.02 -11.74 14.56
C ASP A 123 15.84 -11.01 15.90
N GLN A 124 16.42 -9.82 16.04
CA GLN A 124 16.38 -9.02 17.26
C GLN A 124 15.36 -7.88 17.20
N ILE A 125 14.87 -7.54 16.01
CA ILE A 125 13.90 -6.46 15.81
C ILE A 125 12.49 -6.93 16.17
N ALA A 126 11.73 -6.09 16.87
CA ALA A 126 10.36 -6.39 17.29
C ALA A 126 9.52 -5.11 17.36
N ARG A 127 8.19 -5.28 17.28
CA ARG A 127 7.24 -4.18 17.50
C ARG A 127 7.43 -3.52 18.86
N ALA A 128 7.09 -2.24 18.95
CA ALA A 128 7.32 -1.37 20.11
C ALA A 128 8.79 -1.11 20.45
N ARG A 129 9.76 -1.63 19.67
CA ARG A 129 11.16 -1.23 19.80
C ARG A 129 11.28 0.26 19.47
N LEU A 130 12.03 0.96 20.30
CA LEU A 130 12.26 2.40 20.16
C LEU A 130 13.67 2.67 19.66
N PHE A 131 13.79 3.68 18.81
CA PHE A 131 15.04 4.27 18.36
C PHE A 131 15.01 5.78 18.52
N PHE A 132 16.17 6.39 18.74
CA PHE A 132 16.28 7.84 18.91
C PHE A 132 17.32 8.40 17.95
N TRP A 133 16.85 9.01 16.86
CA TRP A 133 17.70 9.48 15.77
C TRP A 133 17.40 10.94 15.46
N GLY A 134 18.44 11.79 15.48
CA GLY A 134 18.28 13.21 15.18
C GLY A 134 17.30 13.95 16.08
N GLY A 135 17.16 13.55 17.35
CA GLY A 135 16.21 14.15 18.29
C GLY A 135 14.77 13.61 18.18
N VAL A 136 14.54 12.64 17.29
CA VAL A 136 13.21 12.07 17.02
C VAL A 136 13.14 10.65 17.58
N ARG A 137 12.03 10.35 18.25
CA ARG A 137 11.72 9.01 18.75
C ARG A 137 10.90 8.23 17.72
N TYR A 138 11.52 7.23 17.11
CA TYR A 138 10.88 6.28 16.21
C TYR A 138 10.47 5.02 16.96
N GLU A 139 9.28 4.51 16.66
CA GLU A 139 8.76 3.24 17.18
C GLU A 139 8.54 2.26 16.03
N VAL A 140 9.04 1.04 16.17
CA VAL A 140 8.73 -0.06 15.25
C VAL A 140 7.26 -0.44 15.41
N THR A 141 6.44 -0.14 14.41
CA THR A 141 5.00 -0.45 14.39
C THR A 141 4.70 -1.75 13.67
N SER A 142 5.56 -2.16 12.75
CA SER A 142 5.42 -3.40 11.98
C SER A 142 6.77 -4.09 11.79
N VAL A 143 6.75 -5.42 11.75
CA VAL A 143 7.84 -6.25 11.24
C VAL A 143 7.21 -7.17 10.21
N THR A 144 7.56 -6.96 8.94
CA THR A 144 6.92 -7.62 7.81
C THR A 144 7.94 -8.48 7.10
N ARG A 145 7.67 -9.78 6.98
CA ARG A 145 8.36 -10.65 6.03
C ARG A 145 7.59 -10.61 4.72
N ALA A 146 8.25 -10.16 3.66
CA ALA A 146 7.63 -9.97 2.36
C ALA A 146 8.36 -10.74 1.27
N HIS A 147 7.58 -11.27 0.35
CA HIS A 147 8.00 -11.91 -0.87
C HIS A 147 8.31 -10.84 -1.93
N TYR A 148 9.52 -10.87 -2.47
CA TYR A 148 9.89 -10.14 -3.67
C TYR A 148 9.13 -10.69 -4.87
N ARG A 149 8.39 -9.83 -5.57
CA ARG A 149 7.60 -10.20 -6.76
C ARG A 149 8.19 -9.72 -8.06
N GLY A 150 8.95 -8.64 -8.04
CA GLY A 150 9.71 -8.22 -9.20
C GLY A 150 10.18 -6.79 -9.15
N VAL A 151 10.74 -6.39 -10.27
CA VAL A 151 11.37 -5.08 -10.48
C VAL A 151 10.96 -4.56 -11.86
N ALA A 152 10.88 -3.25 -12.00
CA ALA A 152 10.69 -2.59 -13.28
C ALA A 152 11.48 -1.28 -13.33
N GLY A 153 11.96 -0.90 -14.51
CA GLY A 153 12.72 0.33 -14.71
C GLY A 153 14.06 0.35 -13.97
N GLU A 154 14.57 1.54 -13.73
CA GLU A 154 15.95 1.81 -13.34
C GLU A 154 16.17 1.81 -11.83
N LEU A 155 17.15 1.04 -11.36
CA LEU A 155 17.57 1.01 -9.96
C LEU A 155 19.06 1.43 -9.79
N PRO A 156 19.42 2.00 -8.63
CA PRO A 156 20.81 2.35 -8.31
C PRO A 156 21.70 1.15 -7.96
N PHE A 157 21.14 -0.05 -7.93
CA PHE A 157 21.82 -1.29 -7.54
C PHE A 157 21.19 -2.49 -8.27
N GLU A 158 21.88 -3.63 -8.22
CA GLU A 158 21.32 -4.91 -8.68
C GLU A 158 20.29 -5.42 -7.67
N TYR A 159 19.11 -5.79 -8.14
CA TYR A 159 18.03 -6.28 -7.30
C TYR A 159 17.12 -7.21 -8.11
N TRP A 160 17.49 -8.48 -8.17
CA TRP A 160 16.81 -9.47 -9.01
C TRP A 160 16.79 -10.88 -8.39
N ASP A 161 17.66 -11.15 -7.42
CA ASP A 161 17.92 -12.47 -6.84
C ASP A 161 17.27 -12.68 -5.46
N LYS A 162 16.45 -11.72 -5.02
CA LYS A 162 15.77 -11.78 -3.73
C LYS A 162 14.57 -12.72 -3.78
N LYS A 163 14.23 -13.30 -2.63
CA LYS A 163 13.01 -14.11 -2.45
C LYS A 163 12.16 -13.54 -1.33
N ASP A 164 12.67 -13.59 -0.11
CA ASP A 164 12.04 -13.08 1.09
C ASP A 164 12.90 -11.99 1.70
N VAL A 165 12.28 -10.88 2.07
CA VAL A 165 12.94 -9.74 2.70
C VAL A 165 12.16 -9.34 3.94
N VAL A 166 12.88 -9.00 5.00
CA VAL A 166 12.28 -8.49 6.23
C VAL A 166 12.37 -6.97 6.22
N PHE A 167 11.30 -6.31 6.67
CA PHE A 167 11.24 -4.87 6.87
C PHE A 167 10.74 -4.58 8.27
N ALA A 168 11.34 -3.62 8.94
CA ALA A 168 10.77 -3.03 10.15
C ALA A 168 10.27 -1.62 9.82
N GLY A 169 8.95 -1.42 9.85
CA GLY A 169 8.32 -0.13 9.62
C GLY A 169 8.29 0.68 10.91
N LEU A 170 8.72 1.94 10.83
CA LEU A 170 8.82 2.87 11.94
C LEU A 170 7.91 4.08 11.74
N ARG A 171 7.25 4.48 12.83
CA ARG A 171 6.42 5.67 12.89
C ARG A 171 6.78 6.53 14.09
N THR A 172 6.31 7.76 14.06
CA THR A 172 6.53 8.77 15.11
C THR A 172 5.21 9.46 15.45
N ALA A 173 5.16 10.17 16.57
CA ALA A 173 3.97 10.93 16.97
C ALA A 173 3.70 12.16 16.09
N ASP A 174 4.71 12.63 15.34
CA ASP A 174 4.66 13.77 14.42
C ASP A 174 4.65 13.35 12.94
N ALA A 175 4.17 12.14 12.64
CA ALA A 175 3.94 11.63 11.27
C ALA A 175 5.19 11.45 10.38
N ARG A 176 6.39 11.45 10.95
CA ARG A 176 7.60 10.98 10.26
C ARG A 176 7.59 9.47 10.08
N PHE A 177 8.24 9.04 9.02
CA PHE A 177 8.34 7.66 8.57
C PHE A 177 9.78 7.16 8.64
N GLY A 178 9.94 5.88 8.91
CA GLY A 178 11.20 5.19 8.65
C GLY A 178 10.99 3.73 8.32
N THR A 179 11.97 3.12 7.68
CA THR A 179 12.03 1.67 7.43
C THR A 179 13.46 1.20 7.65
N ILE A 180 13.63 0.13 8.42
CA ILE A 180 14.85 -0.67 8.37
C ILE A 180 14.61 -1.80 7.37
N ASP A 181 15.46 -1.86 6.35
CA ASP A 181 15.44 -2.82 5.26
C ASP A 181 16.54 -3.86 5.49
N TYR A 182 16.15 -5.13 5.54
CA TYR A 182 17.04 -6.28 5.77
C TYR A 182 17.35 -7.08 4.48
N SER A 183 17.25 -6.46 3.30
CA SER A 183 17.58 -7.07 2.00
C SER A 183 19.07 -7.31 1.80
N GLU A 184 19.91 -6.64 2.57
CA GLU A 184 21.37 -6.69 2.51
C GLU A 184 21.98 -7.23 3.81
N ALA A 185 23.25 -7.67 3.73
CA ALA A 185 23.98 -8.20 4.89
C ALA A 185 24.12 -7.16 6.01
N THR A 186 24.31 -5.89 5.65
CA THR A 186 24.20 -4.76 6.58
C THR A 186 22.83 -4.11 6.38
N PRO A 187 21.97 -4.04 7.41
CA PRO A 187 20.66 -3.43 7.27
C PRO A 187 20.74 -1.98 6.81
N LEU A 188 19.83 -1.58 5.94
CA LEU A 188 19.72 -0.22 5.43
C LEU A 188 18.66 0.54 6.22
N LEU A 189 18.86 1.84 6.41
CA LEU A 189 17.88 2.73 7.03
C LEU A 189 17.36 3.73 6.01
N PHE A 190 16.05 3.81 5.88
CA PHE A 190 15.36 4.84 5.12
C PHE A 190 14.56 5.71 6.07
N LEU A 191 14.76 7.03 6.02
CA LEU A 191 13.97 7.99 6.79
C LEU A 191 13.26 8.96 5.85
N GLY A 192 12.10 9.44 6.28
CA GLY A 192 11.26 10.30 5.47
C GLY A 192 9.97 10.73 6.17
N GLU A 193 8.94 10.98 5.39
CA GLU A 193 7.62 11.38 5.90
C GLU A 193 6.49 10.78 5.07
N ALA A 194 5.33 10.66 5.70
CA ALA A 194 4.10 10.37 4.99
C ALA A 194 3.62 11.60 4.22
N VAL A 195 3.03 11.37 3.04
CA VAL A 195 2.54 12.41 2.15
C VAL A 195 1.15 12.06 1.66
N GLU A 196 0.34 13.07 1.39
CA GLU A 196 -0.95 12.86 0.71
C GLU A 196 -0.74 12.84 -0.81
N PHE A 197 -1.58 12.07 -1.51
CA PHE A 197 -1.49 11.92 -2.97
C PHE A 197 -1.52 13.28 -3.72
N ASP A 198 -2.36 14.21 -3.26
CA ASP A 198 -2.51 15.53 -3.90
C ASP A 198 -1.28 16.42 -3.66
N ASP A 199 -0.59 16.26 -2.53
CA ASP A 199 0.58 17.07 -2.19
C ASP A 199 1.75 16.77 -3.13
N LEU A 200 1.79 15.55 -3.67
CA LEU A 200 2.77 15.12 -4.66
C LEU A 200 2.53 15.74 -6.05
N ARG A 201 1.36 16.33 -6.31
CA ARG A 201 0.99 16.99 -7.58
C ARG A 201 1.31 16.14 -8.82
N LEU A 202 0.98 14.85 -8.73
CA LEU A 202 1.40 13.86 -9.69
C LEU A 202 0.80 14.10 -11.08
N LYS A 203 1.60 13.83 -12.11
CA LYS A 203 1.26 13.89 -13.53
C LYS A 203 1.77 12.64 -14.23
N ASN A 204 1.27 12.41 -15.45
CA ASN A 204 1.59 11.19 -16.21
C ASN A 204 1.24 9.91 -15.41
N LEU A 205 0.09 9.95 -14.76
CA LEU A 205 -0.48 8.82 -14.04
C LEU A 205 -1.06 7.81 -15.03
N ARG A 206 -1.10 6.55 -14.61
CA ARG A 206 -1.75 5.47 -15.33
C ARG A 206 -3.23 5.77 -15.48
N GLU A 207 -3.72 5.65 -16.70
CA GLU A 207 -5.16 5.68 -16.99
C GLU A 207 -5.78 4.32 -16.67
N PHE A 208 -6.99 4.33 -16.11
CA PHE A 208 -7.76 3.13 -15.84
C PHE A 208 -9.06 3.16 -16.64
N ASP A 209 -9.46 2.03 -17.21
CA ASP A 209 -10.71 1.91 -17.97
C ASP A 209 -11.91 2.44 -17.15
N GLY A 210 -12.72 3.31 -17.77
CA GLY A 210 -13.83 3.99 -17.11
C GLY A 210 -13.46 5.31 -16.41
N ALA A 211 -12.24 5.82 -16.60
CA ALA A 211 -11.86 7.19 -16.28
C ALA A 211 -12.21 8.12 -17.45
N ASP A 212 -13.30 8.89 -17.36
CA ASP A 212 -13.36 10.13 -18.15
C ASP A 212 -12.30 11.07 -17.56
N SER A 213 -11.37 11.51 -18.41
CA SER A 213 -10.17 12.32 -18.08
C SER A 213 -10.46 13.70 -17.47
N THR A 214 -11.70 13.97 -17.08
CA THR A 214 -12.17 15.22 -16.47
C THR A 214 -13.16 15.03 -15.30
N GLY A 215 -13.37 13.81 -14.78
CA GLY A 215 -14.37 13.49 -13.73
C GLY A 215 -13.85 12.69 -12.50
N PRO A 216 -14.60 12.64 -11.38
CA PRO A 216 -14.09 12.21 -10.07
C PRO A 216 -13.96 10.68 -10.00
N SER A 217 -12.73 10.17 -10.09
CA SER A 217 -12.33 8.76 -9.92
C SER A 217 -12.98 7.71 -10.85
N PRO A 218 -12.18 6.91 -11.59
CA PRO A 218 -12.70 5.81 -12.41
C PRO A 218 -13.54 4.83 -11.59
N LYS A 219 -14.55 4.21 -12.21
CA LYS A 219 -15.30 3.11 -11.60
C LYS A 219 -14.32 2.03 -11.15
N THR A 220 -14.32 1.72 -9.86
CA THR A 220 -13.34 0.79 -9.28
C THR A 220 -13.74 -0.68 -9.43
N ALA A 221 -14.92 -0.94 -9.98
CA ALA A 221 -15.50 -2.26 -9.99
C ALA A 221 -15.25 -3.01 -11.30
N VAL A 222 -14.71 -4.23 -11.20
CA VAL A 222 -14.63 -5.20 -12.29
C VAL A 222 -15.93 -5.98 -12.35
N SER A 223 -16.56 -6.05 -13.52
CA SER A 223 -17.80 -6.78 -13.78
C SER A 223 -17.55 -7.95 -14.73
N GLY A 224 -18.51 -8.88 -14.83
CA GLY A 224 -18.42 -10.06 -15.70
C GLY A 224 -17.84 -11.31 -15.05
N LEU A 225 -17.50 -11.21 -13.76
CA LEU A 225 -17.15 -12.36 -12.92
C LEU A 225 -18.42 -13.15 -12.56
N HIS A 226 -18.29 -14.45 -12.34
CA HIS A 226 -19.40 -15.32 -11.92
C HIS A 226 -18.98 -16.11 -10.69
N CYS A 227 -19.91 -16.28 -9.75
CA CYS A 227 -19.67 -17.05 -8.54
C CYS A 227 -19.46 -18.54 -8.88
N PRO A 228 -18.32 -19.16 -8.52
CA PRO A 228 -18.10 -20.57 -8.83
C PRO A 228 -19.02 -21.51 -8.05
N SER A 229 -19.62 -21.05 -6.94
CA SER A 229 -20.57 -21.87 -6.16
C SER A 229 -21.99 -21.89 -6.72
N CYS A 230 -22.48 -20.81 -7.34
CA CYS A 230 -23.89 -20.72 -7.77
C CYS A 230 -24.13 -20.10 -9.16
N GLY A 231 -23.09 -19.63 -9.83
CA GLY A 231 -23.18 -18.99 -11.15
C GLY A 231 -23.72 -17.56 -11.16
N ALA A 232 -24.05 -16.97 -10.00
CA ALA A 232 -24.55 -15.59 -9.94
C ALA A 232 -23.49 -14.59 -10.44
N PRO A 233 -23.88 -13.52 -11.15
CA PRO A 233 -22.95 -12.49 -11.56
C PRO A 233 -22.35 -11.78 -10.34
N LEU A 234 -21.06 -11.45 -10.43
CA LEU A 234 -20.28 -10.80 -9.40
C LEU A 234 -19.70 -9.49 -9.90
N THR A 235 -19.53 -8.56 -8.96
CA THR A 235 -18.88 -7.28 -9.16
C THR A 235 -17.80 -7.13 -8.10
N LEU A 236 -16.53 -7.10 -8.52
CA LEU A 236 -15.39 -6.98 -7.62
C LEU A 236 -14.89 -5.53 -7.60
N SER A 237 -15.14 -4.84 -6.50
CA SER A 237 -14.59 -3.51 -6.24
C SER A 237 -13.14 -3.58 -5.78
N ALA A 238 -12.36 -2.51 -6.03
CA ALA A 238 -10.96 -2.39 -5.61
C ALA A 238 -10.11 -3.62 -5.98
N ALA A 239 -10.34 -4.17 -7.17
CA ALA A 239 -9.63 -5.35 -7.66
C ALA A 239 -8.11 -5.15 -7.57
N GLY A 240 -7.42 -6.14 -6.99
CA GLY A 240 -5.99 -6.12 -6.65
C GLY A 240 -5.64 -5.49 -5.29
N HIS A 241 -6.61 -4.88 -4.59
CA HIS A 241 -6.53 -4.61 -3.15
C HIS A 241 -7.46 -5.51 -2.33
N SER A 242 -8.58 -5.93 -2.90
CA SER A 242 -9.54 -6.82 -2.23
C SER A 242 -8.95 -8.21 -1.99
N LEU A 243 -9.01 -8.68 -0.74
CA LEU A 243 -8.52 -10.00 -0.34
C LEU A 243 -9.60 -11.09 -0.45
N SER A 244 -10.85 -10.73 -0.15
CA SER A 244 -12.00 -11.61 -0.26
C SER A 244 -13.23 -10.83 -0.71
N MET A 245 -14.23 -11.56 -1.22
CA MET A 245 -15.54 -11.00 -1.51
C MET A 245 -16.65 -11.99 -1.15
N VAL A 246 -17.85 -11.50 -0.87
CA VAL A 246 -19.01 -12.34 -0.54
C VAL A 246 -20.00 -12.32 -1.69
N CYS A 247 -20.39 -13.49 -2.18
CA CYS A 247 -21.47 -13.60 -3.15
C CYS A 247 -22.82 -13.26 -2.49
N ALA A 248 -23.48 -12.18 -2.95
CA ALA A 248 -24.77 -11.76 -2.40
C ALA A 248 -25.89 -12.81 -2.55
N GLN A 249 -25.77 -13.75 -3.50
CA GLN A 249 -26.79 -14.76 -3.78
C GLN A 249 -26.64 -16.02 -2.93
N CYS A 250 -25.44 -16.63 -2.89
CA CYS A 250 -25.21 -17.90 -2.19
C CYS A 250 -24.37 -17.78 -0.92
N ARG A 251 -23.86 -16.58 -0.62
CA ARG A 251 -23.07 -16.24 0.58
C ARG A 251 -21.76 -17.02 0.72
N SER A 252 -21.24 -17.48 -0.41
CA SER A 252 -19.88 -17.97 -0.48
C SER A 252 -18.91 -16.80 -0.31
N ILE A 253 -17.96 -16.96 0.59
CA ILE A 253 -16.77 -16.13 0.71
C ILE A 253 -15.79 -16.65 -0.35
N LEU A 254 -15.36 -15.77 -1.24
CA LEU A 254 -14.51 -16.09 -2.37
C LEU A 254 -13.16 -15.39 -2.20
N ASP A 255 -12.08 -16.05 -2.59
CA ASP A 255 -10.76 -15.43 -2.63
C ASP A 255 -10.71 -14.43 -3.79
N ALA A 256 -10.57 -13.13 -3.48
CA ALA A 256 -10.51 -12.10 -4.51
C ALA A 256 -9.11 -11.95 -5.13
N LYS A 257 -8.11 -12.65 -4.59
CA LYS A 257 -6.74 -12.72 -5.14
C LYS A 257 -6.62 -13.80 -6.21
N ASP A 258 -7.42 -14.87 -6.12
CA ASP A 258 -7.47 -15.93 -7.13
C ASP A 258 -8.30 -15.48 -8.35
N PRO A 259 -7.73 -15.48 -9.57
CA PRO A 259 -8.49 -15.23 -10.79
C PRO A 259 -9.74 -16.13 -10.97
N ASN A 260 -9.76 -17.31 -10.35
CA ASN A 260 -10.88 -18.25 -10.40
C ASN A 260 -11.88 -18.10 -9.24
N LEU A 261 -11.62 -17.18 -8.31
CA LEU A 261 -12.47 -16.90 -7.14
C LEU A 261 -12.75 -18.14 -6.27
N GLU A 262 -11.71 -18.91 -5.91
CA GLU A 262 -11.85 -20.09 -5.03
C GLU A 262 -12.80 -19.83 -3.85
N VAL A 263 -13.67 -20.80 -3.58
CA VAL A 263 -14.61 -20.72 -2.45
C VAL A 263 -13.83 -21.01 -1.17
N LEU A 264 -13.57 -19.96 -0.38
CA LEU A 264 -12.90 -20.06 0.92
C LEU A 264 -13.82 -20.67 1.97
N GLU A 265 -15.06 -20.17 2.01
CA GLU A 265 -16.05 -20.58 3.00
C GLU A 265 -17.46 -20.32 2.46
N LYS A 266 -18.48 -20.90 3.11
CA LYS A 266 -19.88 -20.59 2.84
C LYS A 266 -20.60 -20.28 4.14
N PHE A 267 -21.12 -19.07 4.24
CA PHE A 267 -21.85 -18.64 5.43
C PHE A 267 -23.20 -19.37 5.53
N GLU A 268 -23.43 -20.05 6.65
CA GLU A 268 -24.69 -20.77 6.92
C GLU A 268 -25.77 -19.91 7.58
N ALA A 269 -25.41 -18.71 8.05
CA ALA A 269 -26.35 -17.84 8.77
C ALA A 269 -27.64 -17.63 7.98
N LYS A 270 -28.78 -17.73 8.66
CA LYS A 270 -30.11 -17.69 8.01
C LYS A 270 -30.60 -16.27 7.70
N GLU A 271 -30.07 -15.25 8.38
CA GLU A 271 -30.52 -13.88 8.22
C GLU A 271 -29.68 -13.09 7.21
N SER A 272 -30.37 -12.31 6.39
CA SER A 272 -29.77 -11.35 5.46
C SER A 272 -29.78 -9.99 6.13
N ILE A 273 -28.60 -9.50 6.52
CA ILE A 273 -28.45 -8.15 7.04
C ILE A 273 -28.49 -7.19 5.86
N LYS A 274 -29.49 -6.29 5.86
CA LYS A 274 -29.58 -5.23 4.86
C LYS A 274 -28.87 -3.98 5.39
N PRO A 275 -27.72 -3.59 4.83
CA PRO A 275 -27.02 -2.40 5.28
C PRO A 275 -27.86 -1.14 5.05
N VAL A 276 -27.71 -0.16 5.93
CA VAL A 276 -28.34 1.17 5.81
C VAL A 276 -27.86 1.87 4.54
N ILE A 277 -26.57 1.77 4.23
CA ILE A 277 -25.99 2.22 2.97
C ILE A 277 -25.70 1.01 2.08
N PRO A 278 -26.42 0.81 0.97
CA PRO A 278 -26.19 -0.33 0.08
C PRO A 278 -24.75 -0.38 -0.45
N LEU A 279 -24.19 -1.59 -0.58
CA LEU A 279 -22.93 -1.79 -1.29
C LEU A 279 -23.03 -1.28 -2.74
N GLY A 280 -21.93 -0.70 -3.25
CA GLY A 280 -21.89 -0.04 -4.55
C GLY A 280 -22.47 1.37 -4.57
N THR A 281 -22.99 1.87 -3.44
CA THR A 281 -23.38 3.28 -3.32
C THR A 281 -22.19 4.18 -3.56
N ARG A 282 -22.39 5.21 -4.38
CA ARG A 282 -21.41 6.27 -4.64
C ARG A 282 -21.88 7.56 -3.99
N GLY A 283 -21.01 8.19 -3.21
CA GLY A 283 -21.33 9.39 -2.46
C GLY A 283 -20.12 10.29 -2.23
N LYS A 284 -20.36 11.52 -1.80
CA LYS A 284 -19.29 12.46 -1.46
C LYS A 284 -19.13 12.58 0.04
N LEU A 285 -17.89 12.49 0.51
CA LEU A 285 -17.47 12.82 1.88
C LEU A 285 -16.39 13.89 1.81
N GLU A 286 -16.61 15.01 2.50
CA GLU A 286 -15.67 16.15 2.51
C GLU A 286 -15.26 16.60 1.08
N GLY A 287 -16.21 16.56 0.13
CA GLY A 287 -15.99 16.93 -1.27
C GLY A 287 -15.34 15.85 -2.15
N THR A 288 -14.83 14.77 -1.55
CA THR A 288 -14.23 13.63 -2.27
C THR A 288 -15.29 12.56 -2.55
N GLU A 289 -15.33 12.04 -3.77
CA GLU A 289 -16.20 10.91 -4.13
C GLU A 289 -15.64 9.58 -3.64
N TYR A 290 -16.48 8.74 -3.05
CA TYR A 290 -16.13 7.40 -2.59
C TYR A 290 -17.20 6.39 -3.02
N ASP A 291 -16.77 5.17 -3.32
CA ASP A 291 -17.62 4.00 -3.49
C ASP A 291 -17.70 3.21 -2.17
N VAL A 292 -18.88 2.76 -1.76
CA VAL A 292 -19.05 1.79 -0.67
C VAL A 292 -18.74 0.41 -1.22
N ILE A 293 -17.63 -0.19 -0.79
CA ILE A 293 -17.10 -1.44 -1.37
C ILE A 293 -17.17 -2.64 -0.41
N GLY A 294 -17.40 -2.40 0.87
CA GLY A 294 -17.50 -3.46 1.87
C GLY A 294 -18.44 -3.07 3.01
N PHE A 295 -18.98 -4.08 3.66
CA PHE A 295 -19.87 -3.95 4.81
C PHE A 295 -19.66 -5.16 5.71
N GLN A 296 -19.58 -4.92 7.02
CA GLN A 296 -19.58 -5.96 8.02
C GLN A 296 -20.31 -5.47 9.28
N VAL A 297 -20.84 -6.42 10.05
CA VAL A 297 -21.32 -6.16 11.41
C VAL A 297 -20.26 -6.68 12.38
N ARG A 298 -19.88 -5.83 13.32
CA ARG A 298 -18.94 -6.18 14.39
C ARG A 298 -19.70 -6.24 15.70
N SER A 299 -19.38 -7.22 16.51
CA SER A 299 -19.99 -7.41 17.83
C SER A 299 -18.92 -7.67 18.89
N THR A 300 -19.10 -7.13 20.10
CA THR A 300 -18.23 -7.46 21.24
C THR A 300 -18.53 -8.85 21.80
N ASP A 301 -17.57 -9.44 22.50
CA ASP A 301 -17.67 -10.74 23.16
C ASP A 301 -18.27 -10.68 24.58
N ALA A 302 -19.15 -9.70 24.86
CA ALA A 302 -19.70 -9.49 26.19
C ALA A 302 -20.66 -10.62 26.64
N ASP A 303 -20.50 -11.07 27.89
CA ASP A 303 -21.24 -12.20 28.49
C ASP A 303 -22.77 -11.98 28.57
N ASP A 304 -23.22 -10.73 28.74
CA ASP A 304 -24.64 -10.42 28.94
C ASP A 304 -25.33 -9.90 27.67
N THR A 305 -24.78 -8.86 27.03
CA THR A 305 -25.37 -8.28 25.81
C THR A 305 -24.24 -7.71 24.94
N PRO A 306 -23.97 -8.31 23.77
CA PRO A 306 -22.92 -7.81 22.88
C PRO A 306 -23.33 -6.46 22.30
N ASP A 307 -22.39 -5.51 22.32
CA ASP A 307 -22.52 -4.27 21.55
C ASP A 307 -22.24 -4.58 20.09
N SER A 308 -23.20 -4.27 19.21
CA SER A 308 -23.12 -4.56 17.78
C SER A 308 -23.22 -3.28 16.96
N TRP A 309 -22.32 -3.12 15.98
CA TRP A 309 -22.27 -1.95 15.09
C TRP A 309 -21.98 -2.33 13.65
N ASP A 310 -22.44 -1.48 12.74
CA ASP A 310 -22.16 -1.58 11.32
C ASP A 310 -20.82 -0.92 11.00
N GLU A 311 -20.01 -1.54 10.13
CA GLU A 311 -18.81 -0.94 9.54
C GLU A 311 -18.89 -0.99 8.00
N TYR A 312 -18.76 0.17 7.37
CA TYR A 312 -18.73 0.35 5.93
C TYR A 312 -17.30 0.65 5.48
N LEU A 313 -16.81 -0.07 4.47
CA LEU A 313 -15.55 0.22 3.81
C LEU A 313 -15.81 1.06 2.56
N LEU A 314 -15.15 2.21 2.51
CA LEU A 314 -15.22 3.16 1.41
C LEU A 314 -13.89 3.18 0.65
N PHE A 315 -13.96 3.36 -0.66
CA PHE A 315 -12.78 3.40 -1.51
C PHE A 315 -12.80 4.56 -2.50
N ASN A 316 -11.63 5.19 -2.63
CA ASN A 316 -11.29 6.08 -3.72
C ASN A 316 -9.85 5.75 -4.16
N ARG A 317 -9.63 5.61 -5.47
CA ARG A 317 -8.33 5.20 -6.02
C ARG A 317 -7.17 6.15 -5.70
N TYR A 318 -7.46 7.43 -5.47
CA TYR A 318 -6.45 8.46 -5.20
C TYR A 318 -6.39 8.84 -3.71
N LYS A 319 -7.50 8.69 -2.98
CA LYS A 319 -7.61 9.07 -1.56
C LYS A 319 -7.53 7.89 -0.59
N GLY A 320 -7.43 6.68 -1.11
CA GLY A 320 -7.34 5.46 -0.31
C GLY A 320 -8.68 5.03 0.31
N PHE A 321 -8.56 4.25 1.37
CA PHE A 321 -9.70 3.68 2.09
C PHE A 321 -10.19 4.61 3.20
N ARG A 322 -11.51 4.60 3.44
CA ARG A 322 -12.14 5.23 4.62
C ARG A 322 -13.14 4.25 5.21
N TYR A 323 -13.47 4.42 6.47
CA TYR A 323 -14.52 3.66 7.11
C TYR A 323 -15.60 4.59 7.67
N LEU A 324 -16.84 4.12 7.62
CA LEU A 324 -17.91 4.68 8.44
C LEU A 324 -18.34 3.60 9.43
N THR A 325 -18.45 3.95 10.70
CA THR A 325 -19.06 3.07 11.70
C THR A 325 -20.38 3.64 12.18
N LEU A 326 -21.38 2.79 12.37
CA LEU A 326 -22.71 3.18 12.84
C LEU A 326 -23.09 2.33 14.05
N TYR A 327 -23.28 2.99 15.19
CA TYR A 327 -23.77 2.39 16.43
C TYR A 327 -24.91 3.24 16.99
N ASN A 328 -26.09 2.65 17.17
CA ASN A 328 -27.27 3.33 17.74
C ASN A 328 -27.60 4.70 17.12
N GLY A 329 -27.49 4.81 15.78
CA GLY A 329 -27.76 6.06 15.06
C GLY A 329 -26.60 7.07 15.05
N HIS A 330 -25.53 6.82 15.79
CA HIS A 330 -24.33 7.63 15.80
C HIS A 330 -23.33 7.14 14.75
N TRP A 331 -22.88 8.07 13.90
CA TRP A 331 -21.92 7.80 12.84
C TRP A 331 -20.53 8.29 13.24
N ASN A 332 -19.51 7.47 13.00
CA ASN A 332 -18.12 7.88 13.05
C ASN A 332 -17.49 7.77 11.66
N TYR A 333 -16.63 8.73 11.35
CA TYR A 333 -15.73 8.67 10.21
C TYR A 333 -14.35 8.24 10.68
N VAL A 334 -13.79 7.22 10.05
CA VAL A 334 -12.50 6.64 10.44
C VAL A 334 -11.58 6.58 9.24
N LYS A 335 -10.33 6.98 9.45
CA LYS A 335 -9.24 6.89 8.49
C LYS A 335 -7.96 6.47 9.19
N THR A 336 -7.05 5.85 8.45
CA THR A 336 -5.68 5.67 8.92
C THR A 336 -4.98 7.03 9.00
N VAL A 337 -4.04 7.15 9.94
CA VAL A 337 -3.22 8.35 10.10
C VAL A 337 -1.75 7.97 10.20
N PRO A 338 -0.85 8.80 9.67
CA PRO A 338 0.59 8.53 9.66
C PRO A 338 1.25 8.57 11.03
N ALA A 339 0.69 9.34 11.96
CA ALA A 339 1.22 9.51 13.31
C ALA A 339 0.84 8.33 14.22
N SER A 340 1.81 7.87 15.03
CA SER A 340 1.56 6.94 16.13
C SER A 340 1.00 7.67 17.34
N PRO A 341 -0.01 7.12 18.03
CA PRO A 341 -0.51 7.70 19.27
C PRO A 341 0.54 7.63 20.39
N GLU A 342 0.73 8.74 21.11
CA GLU A 342 1.52 8.76 22.34
C GLU A 342 0.70 8.17 23.47
N ARG A 343 1.14 7.04 24.05
CA ARG A 343 0.49 6.44 25.22
C ARG A 343 0.72 7.29 26.46
N ILE A 344 -0.36 7.61 27.17
CA ILE A 344 -0.34 8.43 28.38
C ILE A 344 -1.23 7.83 29.48
N GLN A 345 -1.21 8.45 30.66
CA GLN A 345 -2.17 8.21 31.74
C GLN A 345 -3.03 9.47 31.93
N VAL A 346 -4.35 9.30 32.01
CA VAL A 346 -5.31 10.36 32.32
C VAL A 346 -5.96 10.03 33.67
N GLY A 347 -5.43 10.64 34.72
CA GLY A 347 -5.76 10.24 36.09
C GLY A 347 -5.28 8.81 36.37
N LYS A 348 -6.21 7.89 36.63
CA LYS A 348 -5.93 6.46 36.84
C LYS A 348 -6.19 5.59 35.60
N LYS A 349 -6.64 6.18 34.50
CA LYS A 349 -7.01 5.46 33.28
C LYS A 349 -5.92 5.57 32.23
N PRO A 350 -5.65 4.49 31.47
CA PRO A 350 -4.88 4.58 30.24
C PRO A 350 -5.50 5.58 29.26
N GLY A 351 -4.67 6.23 28.47
CA GLY A 351 -5.09 7.15 27.43
C GLY A 351 -4.06 7.28 26.31
N ALA A 352 -4.39 8.09 25.31
CA ALA A 352 -3.52 8.40 24.20
C ALA A 352 -3.58 9.89 23.84
N LYS A 353 -2.48 10.44 23.35
CA LYS A 353 -2.47 11.72 22.64
C LYS A 353 -2.20 11.46 21.17
N LEU A 354 -2.98 12.10 20.31
CA LEU A 354 -2.81 12.01 18.86
C LEU A 354 -3.34 13.28 18.23
N MET A 355 -2.57 13.90 17.35
CA MET A 355 -2.96 15.11 16.60
C MET A 355 -3.55 16.24 17.47
N GLY A 356 -2.97 16.48 18.65
CA GLY A 356 -3.43 17.53 19.57
C GLY A 356 -4.64 17.17 20.44
N HIS A 357 -5.24 16.00 20.24
CA HIS A 357 -6.35 15.50 21.04
C HIS A 357 -5.85 14.52 22.13
N THR A 358 -6.59 14.49 23.25
CA THR A 358 -6.38 13.52 24.33
C THR A 358 -7.57 12.59 24.42
N TYR A 359 -7.30 11.29 24.35
CA TYR A 359 -8.28 10.21 24.38
C TYR A 359 -8.10 9.43 25.69
N VAL A 360 -9.22 9.09 26.33
CA VAL A 360 -9.24 8.28 27.56
C VAL A 360 -9.84 6.93 27.22
N MET A 361 -9.20 5.84 27.65
CA MET A 361 -9.75 4.50 27.48
C MET A 361 -10.85 4.28 28.53
N PHE A 362 -12.08 4.08 28.08
CA PHE A 362 -13.21 3.81 28.96
C PHE A 362 -13.49 2.32 29.13
N ASP A 363 -13.30 1.56 28.05
CA ASP A 363 -13.57 0.13 28.01
C ASP A 363 -12.63 -0.57 27.01
N THR A 364 -12.52 -1.89 27.12
CA THR A 364 -11.74 -2.78 26.25
C THR A 364 -12.52 -4.08 26.04
N ALA A 365 -12.82 -4.41 24.78
CA ALA A 365 -13.49 -5.66 24.42
C ALA A 365 -12.84 -6.29 23.18
N LEU A 366 -13.05 -7.59 22.96
CA LEU A 366 -12.69 -8.23 21.70
C LEU A 366 -13.88 -8.12 20.75
N ALA A 367 -13.65 -7.58 19.56
CA ALA A 367 -14.67 -7.44 18.53
C ALA A 367 -14.51 -8.52 17.45
N THR A 368 -15.56 -9.27 17.15
CA THR A 368 -15.60 -10.26 16.06
C THR A 368 -16.53 -9.79 14.94
N THR A 369 -16.36 -10.34 13.73
CA THR A 369 -17.32 -10.14 12.63
C THR A 369 -18.42 -11.18 12.75
N THR A 370 -19.67 -10.75 12.68
CA THR A 370 -20.87 -11.60 12.90
C THR A 370 -21.82 -11.58 11.72
#